data_AF-A0A3D0FLB9-F1
#
_entry.id   AF-A0A3D0FLB9-F1
#
_cell.length_a   1.000
_cell.length_b   1.000
_cell.length_c   1.000
_cell.angle_alpha   90.00
_cell.angle_beta   90.00
_cell.angle_gamma   90.00
#
_symmetry.space_group_name_H-M   'P 1'
#
loop_
_entity.id
_entity.type
_entity.pdbx_description
1 polymer ?
#
loop_
_entity_poly.entity_id
_entity_poly.type
_entity_poly.pdbx_seq_one_letter_code
_entity_poly.pdbx_strand_id
1 'polypeptide(L)'
;NLTLPSLNINMSRVYPFKRKKAVGKEKWYEKISLSYTGNILNSIETKENKLLKSSFVDDWRNGIKHTIPITASFTLFKYINISPTINLTDRMYFKRIDKMYDTIQNQVVQNVHHGFYNVFDFNVGVQMSTKIYGFYIPVRKIFGDKIDRIRHVITPTLGFSYNPDFGGKPWNYYGTYMTPYTDSEGNQQWQQNSYSHYEGSLFGTPGKGKSGALTFSLANNVEMKIRNDKDTTGKQPFKVISIIDNFSLSGSYNFMADSMKLSPIDMNVRIKLWKNYTLNFSTRWDPYLYELNAAGQPVHVNKYRVNHGKFFRWSGTSISIPALTIDNNKIKKWFSRDEKKRKEAAAAETDEDNFYDPDSGLSPMEQNNQANLKNKEKRKKQEADDEGYVRAEIPWSISVNYTLSYLQSNEFDYDKMEYKMKWVNNLSFSGSISFGSGWRVSTSASYDFEAKRLSTMTFNVSRDLHCWSMSGYFVPFGPYKSYNFRIGVNASMLQDLKYDKRSDNSRNALWW
;
A
#
# COMPACT_ATOMS: atom_id res chain seq x y z
N ASN A 1 24.76 24.22 6.18
CA ASN A 1 23.30 24.47 6.15
C ASN A 1 22.79 24.41 7.59
N LEU A 2 22.19 25.49 8.09
CA LEU A 2 21.57 25.58 9.41
C LEU A 2 20.07 25.78 9.25
N THR A 3 19.26 25.08 10.05
CA THR A 3 17.80 25.25 10.08
C THR A 3 17.36 25.60 11.49
N LEU A 4 17.01 26.87 11.72
CA LEU A 4 16.57 27.38 13.03
C LEU A 4 15.88 28.75 12.87
N PRO A 5 14.73 29.02 13.52
CA PRO A 5 13.88 28.07 14.24
C PRO A 5 13.08 27.18 13.28
N SER A 6 12.83 25.94 13.72
CA SER A 6 11.85 25.03 13.13
C SER A 6 10.77 24.75 14.17
N LEU A 7 9.54 25.17 13.90
CA LEU A 7 8.40 24.98 14.79
C LEU A 7 7.32 24.16 14.07
N ASN A 8 6.76 23.18 14.77
CA ASN A 8 5.63 22.41 14.28
C ASN A 8 4.49 22.51 15.31
N ILE A 9 3.34 23.02 14.88
CA ILE A 9 2.15 23.23 15.69
C ILE A 9 1.08 22.30 15.15
N ASN A 10 0.53 21.43 16.00
CA ASN A 10 -0.57 20.55 15.63
C ASN A 10 -1.76 20.81 16.56
N MET A 11 -2.92 21.00 15.96
CA MET A 11 -4.20 21.02 16.65
C MET A 11 -4.91 19.70 16.39
N SER A 12 -5.32 19.04 17.48
CA SER A 12 -6.16 17.84 17.39
C SER A 12 -7.49 18.16 16.71
N ARG A 13 -8.17 17.12 16.23
CA ARG A 13 -9.46 17.27 15.56
C ARG A 13 -10.49 17.91 16.48
N VAL A 14 -11.10 18.99 16.02
CA VAL A 14 -12.22 19.68 16.68
C VAL A 14 -13.48 19.62 15.82
N TYR A 15 -14.64 19.72 16.45
CA TYR A 15 -15.94 19.78 15.78
C TYR A 15 -16.56 21.16 16.02
N PRO A 16 -16.22 22.18 15.21
CA PRO A 16 -16.51 23.58 15.52
C PRO A 16 -18.01 23.88 15.66
N PHE A 17 -18.85 23.12 14.98
CA PHE A 17 -20.31 23.32 15.01
C PHE A 17 -21.04 22.35 15.96
N LYS A 18 -20.32 21.51 16.71
CA LYS A 18 -20.95 20.56 17.64
C LYS A 18 -21.51 21.31 18.85
N ARG A 19 -22.80 21.07 19.14
CA ARG A 19 -23.47 21.70 20.28
C ARG A 19 -22.87 21.23 21.60
N LYS A 20 -22.65 22.15 22.55
CA LYS A 20 -22.16 21.83 23.90
C LYS A 20 -23.20 21.06 24.74
N LYS A 21 -24.48 21.44 24.61
CA LYS A 21 -25.61 20.75 25.24
C LYS A 21 -26.38 20.01 24.14
N ALA A 22 -26.24 18.68 24.11
CA ALA A 22 -26.90 17.85 23.11
C ALA A 22 -28.38 17.66 23.48
N VAL A 23 -29.29 18.19 22.66
CA VAL A 23 -30.73 17.92 22.73
C VAL A 23 -31.21 17.44 21.36
N GLY A 24 -31.79 16.24 21.31
CA GLY A 24 -32.22 15.60 20.08
C GLY A 24 -31.08 15.01 19.25
N LYS A 25 -31.38 14.64 18.00
CA LYS A 25 -30.41 14.03 17.07
C LYS A 25 -29.37 15.05 16.61
N GLU A 26 -28.11 14.62 16.45
CA GLU A 26 -27.05 15.43 15.85
C GLU A 26 -27.39 15.76 14.39
N LYS A 27 -27.21 17.02 14.01
CA LYS A 27 -27.36 17.50 12.63
C LYS A 27 -26.07 17.23 11.84
N TRP A 28 -26.18 17.18 10.51
CA TRP A 28 -25.05 16.83 9.63
C TRP A 28 -23.84 17.77 9.79
N TYR A 29 -24.09 19.07 9.99
CA TYR A 29 -23.02 20.06 10.13
C TYR A 29 -22.26 19.94 11.45
N GLU A 30 -22.87 19.34 12.49
CA GLU A 30 -22.20 19.07 13.78
C GLU A 30 -21.12 17.99 13.64
N LYS A 31 -21.13 17.25 12.52
CA LYS A 31 -20.14 16.22 12.17
C LYS A 31 -19.00 16.76 11.31
N ILE A 32 -19.03 18.05 10.94
CA ILE A 32 -17.89 18.72 10.33
C ILE A 32 -16.79 18.76 11.37
N SER A 33 -15.64 18.24 10.98
CA SER A 33 -14.43 18.19 11.77
C SER A 33 -13.31 18.93 11.06
N LEU A 34 -12.48 19.58 11.86
CA LEU A 34 -11.34 20.36 11.40
C LEU A 34 -10.14 19.96 12.24
N SER A 35 -8.99 19.78 11.60
CA SER A 35 -7.70 19.77 12.28
C SER A 35 -6.77 20.78 11.64
N TYR A 36 -5.66 21.09 12.29
CA TYR A 36 -4.72 22.09 11.80
C TYR A 36 -3.29 21.65 12.07
N THR A 37 -2.42 21.83 11.07
CA THR A 37 -0.98 21.70 11.21
C THR A 37 -0.31 22.95 10.67
N GLY A 38 0.47 23.63 11.51
CA GLY A 38 1.32 24.76 11.14
C GLY A 38 2.78 24.36 11.19
N ASN A 39 3.54 24.64 10.14
CA ASN A 39 4.99 24.45 10.13
C ASN A 39 5.69 25.76 9.79
N ILE A 40 6.54 26.22 10.71
CA ILE A 40 7.38 27.40 10.52
C ILE A 40 8.80 26.88 10.33
N LEU A 41 9.45 27.26 9.24
CA LEU A 41 10.79 26.81 8.91
C LEU A 41 11.63 28.00 8.47
N ASN A 42 12.83 28.10 9.03
CA ASN A 42 13.85 29.06 8.63
C ASN A 42 15.16 28.30 8.41
N SER A 43 15.81 28.53 7.27
CA SER A 43 17.03 27.81 6.87
C SER A 43 17.98 28.75 6.14
N ILE A 44 19.27 28.61 6.42
CA ILE A 44 20.34 29.34 5.78
C ILE A 44 21.47 28.40 5.34
N GLU A 45 21.95 28.62 4.13
CA GLU A 45 23.16 27.99 3.61
C GLU A 45 24.28 29.02 3.53
N THR A 46 25.14 29.03 4.54
CA THR A 46 26.25 29.99 4.64
C THR A 46 27.46 29.38 5.34
N LYS A 47 28.61 30.05 5.23
CA LYS A 47 29.83 29.70 5.99
C LYS A 47 29.67 30.17 7.44
N GLU A 48 30.28 29.45 8.38
CA GLU A 48 30.16 29.72 9.82
C GLU A 48 30.49 31.19 10.18
N ASN A 49 31.58 31.72 9.62
CA ASN A 49 32.01 33.11 9.83
C ASN A 49 31.06 34.17 9.26
N LYS A 50 30.09 33.78 8.42
CA LYS A 50 29.06 34.63 7.84
C LYS A 50 27.71 34.47 8.53
N LEU A 51 27.52 33.45 9.35
CA LEU A 51 26.21 33.10 9.94
C LEU A 51 25.58 34.27 10.71
N LEU A 52 26.34 34.92 11.60
CA LEU A 52 25.88 36.05 12.41
C LEU A 52 25.89 37.40 11.65
N LYS A 53 26.43 37.42 10.43
CA LYS A 53 26.51 38.61 9.56
C LYS A 53 25.50 38.56 8.41
N SER A 54 24.75 37.46 8.28
CA SER A 54 23.81 37.24 7.18
C SER A 54 22.48 37.93 7.48
N SER A 55 21.89 38.58 6.48
CA SER A 55 20.58 39.23 6.57
C SER A 55 19.47 38.19 6.67
N PHE A 56 18.64 38.25 7.72
CA PHE A 56 17.47 37.37 7.87
C PHE A 56 16.46 37.49 6.71
N VAL A 57 16.48 38.60 6.00
CA VAL A 57 15.51 38.91 4.95
C VAL A 57 16.03 38.43 3.58
N ASP A 58 17.33 38.52 3.34
CA ASP A 58 17.93 38.20 2.03
C ASP A 58 18.52 36.79 1.97
N ASP A 59 19.39 36.47 2.93
CA ASP A 59 20.22 35.26 2.92
C ASP A 59 19.48 34.04 3.47
N TRP A 60 18.50 34.28 4.35
CA TRP A 60 17.68 33.21 4.90
C TRP A 60 16.52 32.86 3.97
N ARG A 61 16.20 31.57 3.95
CA ARG A 61 14.97 31.03 3.39
C ARG A 61 14.02 30.82 4.54
N ASN A 62 12.89 31.52 4.52
CA ASN A 62 11.90 31.49 5.59
C ASN A 62 10.51 31.23 5.00
N GLY A 63 9.66 30.56 5.75
CA GLY A 63 8.27 30.38 5.36
C GLY A 63 7.42 29.80 6.49
N ILE A 64 6.11 29.96 6.33
CA ILE A 64 5.11 29.32 7.19
C ILE A 64 4.16 28.53 6.30
N LYS A 65 3.85 27.28 6.66
CA LYS A 65 2.87 26.44 5.97
C LYS A 65 1.75 26.07 6.93
N HIS A 66 0.51 26.37 6.59
CA HIS A 66 -0.68 25.93 7.27
C HIS A 66 -1.39 24.85 6.45
N THR A 67 -1.82 23.77 7.09
CA THR A 67 -2.61 22.71 6.45
C THR A 67 -3.86 22.46 7.28
N ILE A 68 -5.03 22.67 6.68
CA ILE A 68 -6.34 22.61 7.33
C ILE A 68 -7.22 21.61 6.57
N PRO A 69 -7.18 20.32 6.94
CA PRO A 69 -8.13 19.35 6.43
C PRO A 69 -9.47 19.49 7.16
N ILE A 70 -10.53 19.70 6.39
CA ILE A 70 -11.92 19.81 6.82
C ILE A 70 -12.66 18.60 6.26
N THR A 71 -13.29 17.80 7.12
CA THR A 71 -14.01 16.61 6.69
C THR A 71 -15.32 16.48 7.45
N ALA A 72 -16.36 15.97 6.81
CA ALA A 72 -17.57 15.51 7.49
C ALA A 72 -17.88 14.09 7.04
N SER A 73 -18.58 13.33 7.86
CA SER A 73 -19.13 12.03 7.44
C SER A 73 -20.49 11.80 8.08
N PHE A 74 -21.49 11.53 7.25
CA PHE A 74 -22.86 11.33 7.70
C PHE A 74 -23.64 10.44 6.74
N THR A 75 -24.69 9.81 7.25
CA THR A 75 -25.57 8.95 6.46
C THR A 75 -26.85 9.71 6.11
N LEU A 76 -27.10 9.92 4.81
CA LEU A 76 -28.37 10.41 4.29
C LEU A 76 -29.36 9.24 4.12
N PHE A 77 -30.62 9.51 4.47
CA PHE A 77 -31.73 8.55 4.37
C PHE A 77 -31.47 7.19 5.05
N LYS A 78 -30.50 7.09 5.97
CA LYS A 78 -30.02 5.83 6.61
C LYS A 78 -29.30 4.84 5.69
N TYR A 79 -29.13 5.14 4.40
CA TYR A 79 -28.55 4.20 3.43
C TYR A 79 -27.30 4.73 2.72
N ILE A 80 -27.24 6.04 2.47
CA ILE A 80 -26.18 6.65 1.66
C ILE A 80 -25.20 7.35 2.59
N ASN A 81 -23.99 6.82 2.72
CA ASN A 81 -22.91 7.49 3.45
C ASN A 81 -22.28 8.54 2.55
N ILE A 82 -22.24 9.78 3.02
CA ILE A 82 -21.63 10.92 2.34
C ILE A 82 -20.49 11.46 3.19
N SER A 83 -19.35 11.68 2.54
CA SER A 83 -18.13 12.18 3.16
C SER A 83 -17.52 13.31 2.31
N PRO A 84 -17.92 14.57 2.51
CA PRO A 84 -17.25 15.71 1.90
C PRO A 84 -15.90 15.98 2.58
N THR A 85 -14.93 16.42 1.78
CA THR A 85 -13.58 16.77 2.21
C THR A 85 -13.11 18.05 1.51
N ILE A 86 -12.46 18.91 2.27
CA ILE A 86 -11.75 20.09 1.76
C ILE A 86 -10.39 20.07 2.43
N ASN A 87 -9.31 20.06 1.67
CA ASN A 87 -7.99 20.34 2.24
C ASN A 87 -7.55 21.71 1.75
N LEU A 88 -7.25 22.60 2.69
CA LEU A 88 -6.70 23.92 2.42
C LEU A 88 -5.24 23.94 2.86
N THR A 89 -4.36 24.38 1.96
CA THR A 89 -2.95 24.66 2.26
C THR A 89 -2.70 26.14 2.06
N ASP A 90 -2.17 26.80 3.07
CA ASP A 90 -1.64 28.16 2.96
C ASP A 90 -0.13 28.13 3.12
N ARG A 91 0.58 28.88 2.28
CA ARG A 91 2.02 29.10 2.41
C ARG A 91 2.27 30.60 2.48
N MET A 92 2.79 31.05 3.61
CA MET A 92 3.19 32.44 3.80
C MET A 92 4.68 32.57 3.50
N TYR A 93 5.01 33.47 2.58
CA TYR A 93 6.36 33.80 2.16
C TYR A 93 6.67 35.27 2.39
N PHE A 94 7.95 35.55 2.66
CA PHE A 94 8.44 36.90 2.93
C PHE A 94 9.19 37.53 1.75
N LYS A 95 9.27 36.79 0.63
CA LYS A 95 9.84 37.27 -0.62
C LYS A 95 9.16 36.60 -1.79
N ARG A 96 9.15 37.34 -2.90
CA ARG A 96 8.69 36.92 -4.21
C ARG A 96 9.78 37.25 -5.22
N ILE A 97 9.92 36.43 -6.26
CA ILE A 97 10.87 36.68 -7.34
C ILE A 97 10.13 37.04 -8.62
N ASP A 98 10.72 37.95 -9.39
CA ASP A 98 10.31 38.28 -10.74
C ASP A 98 11.50 38.10 -11.68
N LYS A 99 11.31 37.33 -12.76
CA LYS A 99 12.36 37.02 -13.73
C LYS A 99 12.10 37.80 -15.01
N MET A 100 13.14 38.40 -15.55
CA MET A 100 13.14 39.03 -16.86
C MET A 100 14.42 38.68 -17.60
N TYR A 101 14.37 38.66 -18.92
CA TYR A 101 15.56 38.46 -19.72
C TYR A 101 16.16 39.80 -20.08
N ASP A 102 17.43 40.02 -19.71
CA ASP A 102 18.17 41.22 -20.05
C ASP A 102 18.91 41.00 -21.38
N THR A 103 18.52 41.76 -22.40
CA THR A 103 19.11 41.70 -23.74
C THR A 103 20.54 42.23 -23.80
N ILE A 104 20.95 43.08 -22.85
CA ILE A 104 22.30 43.65 -22.81
C ILE A 104 23.27 42.64 -22.21
N GLN A 105 22.88 42.00 -21.12
CA GLN A 105 23.71 41.00 -20.43
C GLN A 105 23.57 39.59 -21.01
N ASN A 106 22.61 39.37 -21.92
CA ASN A 106 22.29 38.07 -22.52
C ASN A 106 22.02 36.98 -21.46
N GLN A 107 21.36 37.36 -20.36
CA GLN A 107 21.09 36.49 -19.22
C GLN A 107 19.71 36.75 -18.61
N VAL A 108 19.16 35.74 -17.91
CA VAL A 108 17.93 35.88 -17.14
C VAL A 108 18.28 36.51 -15.79
N VAL A 109 17.76 37.71 -15.56
CA VAL A 109 17.92 38.46 -14.32
C VAL A 109 16.73 38.17 -13.40
N GLN A 110 17.02 37.99 -12.11
CA GLN A 110 16.02 37.76 -11.07
C GLN A 110 15.95 38.96 -10.13
N ASN A 111 14.81 39.63 -10.11
CA ASN A 111 14.48 40.67 -9.13
C ASN A 111 13.79 40.03 -7.92
N VAL A 112 14.28 40.32 -6.72
CA VAL A 112 13.68 39.84 -5.47
C VAL A 112 12.89 40.97 -4.84
N HIS A 113 11.61 40.72 -4.58
CA HIS A 113 10.69 41.63 -3.92
C HIS A 113 10.37 41.11 -2.53
N HIS A 114 10.77 41.84 -1.49
CA HIS A 114 10.49 41.48 -0.10
C HIS A 114 9.14 42.04 0.33
N GLY A 115 8.39 41.24 1.07
CA GLY A 115 7.02 41.54 1.45
C GLY A 115 6.29 40.30 1.92
N PHE A 116 5.09 40.45 2.45
CA PHE A 116 4.31 39.33 2.94
C PHE A 116 3.35 38.82 1.86
N TYR A 117 3.54 37.58 1.44
CA TYR A 117 2.79 36.96 0.35
C TYR A 117 2.16 35.65 0.83
N ASN A 118 0.84 35.55 0.73
CA ASN A 118 0.11 34.32 1.03
C ASN A 118 -0.21 33.56 -0.24
N VAL A 119 0.05 32.26 -0.23
CA VAL A 119 -0.08 31.36 -1.38
C VAL A 119 -0.95 30.20 -0.97
N PHE A 120 -2.24 30.35 -1.26
CA PHE A 120 -3.28 29.39 -0.93
C PHE A 120 -3.51 28.41 -2.08
N ASP A 121 -3.64 27.13 -1.74
CA ASP A 121 -4.26 26.11 -2.59
C ASP A 121 -5.27 25.27 -1.81
N PHE A 122 -6.16 24.64 -2.54
CA PHE A 122 -7.13 23.73 -1.96
C PHE A 122 -7.53 22.65 -2.93
N ASN A 123 -7.98 21.52 -2.38
CA ASN A 123 -8.73 20.51 -3.10
C ASN A 123 -10.05 20.25 -2.40
N VAL A 124 -11.10 20.03 -3.19
CA VAL A 124 -12.43 19.68 -2.68
C VAL A 124 -12.80 18.30 -3.19
N GLY A 125 -13.50 17.52 -2.37
CA GLY A 125 -14.08 16.26 -2.80
C GLY A 125 -15.34 15.91 -2.02
N VAL A 126 -16.14 15.01 -2.60
CA VAL A 126 -17.25 14.37 -1.92
C VAL A 126 -17.30 12.90 -2.33
N GLN A 127 -17.32 12.01 -1.35
CA GLN A 127 -17.50 10.58 -1.57
C GLN A 127 -18.87 10.14 -1.09
N MET A 128 -19.55 9.33 -1.88
CA MET A 128 -20.84 8.73 -1.61
C MET A 128 -20.72 7.22 -1.73
N SER A 129 -21.26 6.47 -0.78
CA SER A 129 -21.35 5.00 -0.86
C SER A 129 -22.64 4.48 -0.26
N THR A 130 -23.12 3.34 -0.76
CA THR A 130 -24.25 2.60 -0.20
C THR A 130 -23.96 1.10 -0.22
N LYS A 131 -24.71 0.31 0.55
CA LYS A 131 -24.64 -1.15 0.55
C LYS A 131 -25.99 -1.72 0.15
N ILE A 132 -25.99 -2.54 -0.89
CA ILE A 132 -27.16 -3.24 -1.42
C ILE A 132 -26.98 -4.72 -1.10
N TYR A 133 -27.98 -5.33 -0.48
CA TYR A 133 -27.96 -6.74 -0.08
C TYR A 133 -28.91 -7.54 -0.97
N GLY A 134 -28.38 -8.56 -1.63
CA GLY A 134 -29.13 -9.57 -2.37
C GLY A 134 -29.01 -10.95 -1.72
N PHE A 135 -30.10 -11.72 -1.70
CA PHE A 135 -30.11 -13.11 -1.25
C PHE A 135 -30.75 -13.98 -2.33
N TYR A 136 -30.05 -15.04 -2.73
CA TYR A 136 -30.49 -15.98 -3.75
C TYR A 136 -30.48 -17.40 -3.19
N ILE A 137 -31.52 -18.18 -3.49
CA ILE A 137 -31.58 -19.60 -3.17
C ILE A 137 -31.23 -20.36 -4.45
N PRO A 138 -30.11 -21.12 -4.48
CA PRO A 138 -29.74 -21.86 -5.67
C PRO A 138 -30.78 -22.92 -6.02
N VAL A 139 -30.92 -23.18 -7.33
CA VAL A 139 -31.81 -24.21 -7.84
C VAL A 139 -31.41 -25.57 -7.25
N ARG A 140 -32.24 -26.07 -6.33
CA ARG A 140 -31.99 -27.32 -5.58
C ARG A 140 -31.83 -28.54 -6.48
N LYS A 141 -32.48 -28.55 -7.65
CA LYS A 141 -32.32 -29.63 -8.65
C LYS A 141 -30.90 -29.76 -9.21
N ILE A 142 -30.13 -28.66 -9.25
CA ILE A 142 -28.78 -28.63 -9.82
C ILE A 142 -27.71 -28.74 -8.72
N PHE A 143 -27.93 -28.08 -7.58
CA PHE A 143 -26.92 -27.95 -6.53
C PHE A 143 -27.22 -28.75 -5.25
N GLY A 144 -28.35 -29.47 -5.21
CA GLY A 144 -28.83 -30.19 -4.04
C GLY A 144 -29.26 -29.29 -2.89
N ASP A 145 -29.58 -29.89 -1.74
CA ASP A 145 -30.02 -29.19 -0.52
C ASP A 145 -28.88 -28.78 0.41
N LYS A 146 -27.62 -28.92 -0.03
CA LYS A 146 -26.44 -28.58 0.77
C LYS A 146 -26.26 -27.08 0.92
N ILE A 147 -26.70 -26.29 -0.06
CA ILE A 147 -26.61 -24.83 -0.04
C ILE A 147 -27.96 -24.26 0.36
N ASP A 148 -28.02 -23.53 1.48
CA ASP A 148 -29.24 -22.86 1.96
C ASP A 148 -29.51 -21.59 1.15
N ARG A 149 -28.51 -20.69 1.09
CA ARG A 149 -28.60 -19.41 0.39
C ARG A 149 -27.24 -18.84 0.03
N ILE A 150 -27.22 -18.02 -1.00
CA ILE A 150 -26.10 -17.17 -1.41
C ILE A 150 -26.45 -15.73 -1.07
N ARG A 151 -25.56 -15.03 -0.37
CA ARG A 151 -25.65 -13.60 -0.09
C ARG A 151 -24.69 -12.85 -1.00
N HIS A 152 -25.19 -11.86 -1.72
CA HIS A 152 -24.40 -10.95 -2.53
C HIS A 152 -24.53 -9.53 -1.97
N VAL A 153 -23.41 -8.95 -1.55
CA VAL A 153 -23.36 -7.57 -1.07
C VAL A 153 -22.68 -6.71 -2.14
N ILE A 154 -23.42 -5.73 -2.66
CA ILE A 154 -22.93 -4.78 -3.66
C ILE A 154 -22.72 -3.43 -2.97
N THR A 155 -21.52 -2.87 -3.08
CA THR A 155 -21.15 -1.59 -2.49
C THR A 155 -20.71 -0.64 -3.59
N PRO A 156 -21.66 0.07 -4.25
CA PRO A 156 -21.32 1.14 -5.17
C PRO A 156 -20.76 2.34 -4.39
N THR A 157 -19.71 2.93 -4.94
CA THR A 157 -19.04 4.12 -4.41
C THR A 157 -18.83 5.10 -5.56
N LEU A 158 -19.24 6.36 -5.36
CA LEU A 158 -18.99 7.46 -6.27
C LEU A 158 -18.20 8.52 -5.52
N GLY A 159 -17.16 9.09 -6.12
CA GLY A 159 -16.35 10.14 -5.52
C GLY A 159 -16.07 11.22 -6.53
N PHE A 160 -16.51 12.44 -6.26
CA PHE A 160 -16.12 13.61 -7.04
C PHE A 160 -14.96 14.31 -6.36
N SER A 161 -13.94 14.69 -7.11
CA SER A 161 -12.84 15.54 -6.64
C SER A 161 -12.58 16.67 -7.63
N TYR A 162 -12.20 17.83 -7.10
CA TYR A 162 -11.85 19.00 -7.87
C TYR A 162 -10.58 19.65 -7.31
N ASN A 163 -9.61 19.86 -8.20
CA ASN A 163 -8.40 20.63 -7.95
C ASN A 163 -8.37 21.78 -8.96
N PRO A 164 -8.45 23.04 -8.52
CA PRO A 164 -8.30 24.21 -9.37
C PRO A 164 -6.91 24.28 -10.03
N ASP A 165 -6.83 25.02 -11.14
CA ASP A 165 -5.54 25.42 -11.70
C ASP A 165 -5.03 26.68 -10.98
N PHE A 166 -4.02 26.51 -10.12
CA PHE A 166 -3.36 27.62 -9.43
C PHE A 166 -2.29 28.32 -10.29
N GLY A 167 -2.05 27.81 -11.50
CA GLY A 167 -1.15 28.41 -12.49
C GLY A 167 -1.72 29.65 -13.18
N GLY A 168 -3.04 29.77 -13.24
CA GLY A 168 -3.75 30.83 -13.97
C GLY A 168 -4.22 31.98 -13.09
N LYS A 169 -4.93 32.93 -13.73
CA LYS A 169 -5.70 33.97 -13.04
C LYS A 169 -6.91 33.32 -12.34
N PRO A 170 -7.31 33.76 -11.13
CA PRO A 170 -6.88 34.99 -10.44
C PRO A 170 -5.66 34.82 -9.51
N TRP A 171 -5.08 33.62 -9.40
CA TRP A 171 -4.06 33.31 -8.38
C TRP A 171 -2.73 34.03 -8.59
N ASN A 172 -2.31 34.17 -9.85
CA ASN A 172 -1.10 34.91 -10.23
C ASN A 172 0.16 34.48 -9.45
N TYR A 173 0.32 33.17 -9.19
CA TYR A 173 1.50 32.61 -8.55
C TYR A 173 2.65 32.32 -9.53
N TYR A 174 2.38 32.46 -10.83
CA TYR A 174 3.34 32.21 -11.90
C TYR A 174 3.45 33.42 -12.82
N GLY A 175 4.68 33.74 -13.19
CA GLY A 175 5.01 34.74 -14.20
C GLY A 175 5.51 34.08 -15.48
N THR A 176 5.73 34.91 -16.50
CA THR A 176 6.37 34.49 -17.75
C THR A 176 7.36 35.53 -18.24
N TYR A 177 8.47 35.09 -18.83
CA TYR A 177 9.46 35.94 -19.50
C TYR A 177 9.84 35.32 -20.85
N MET A 178 10.37 36.14 -21.75
CA MET A 178 10.78 35.70 -23.09
C MET A 178 12.29 35.55 -23.13
N THR A 179 12.81 34.51 -23.79
CA THR A 179 14.24 34.35 -24.10
C THR A 179 14.44 34.10 -25.58
N PRO A 180 15.52 34.58 -26.19
CA PRO A 180 15.85 34.22 -27.56
C PRO A 180 16.26 32.74 -27.61
N TYR A 181 15.82 32.04 -28.65
CA TYR A 181 16.31 30.73 -29.04
C TYR A 181 16.52 30.71 -30.55
N THR A 182 17.47 29.91 -31.02
CA THR A 182 17.70 29.74 -32.46
C THR A 182 16.91 28.52 -32.93
N ASP A 183 16.07 28.69 -33.95
CA ASP A 183 15.33 27.59 -34.54
C ASP A 183 16.22 26.68 -35.41
N SER A 184 15.66 25.59 -35.94
CA SER A 184 16.36 24.65 -36.82
C SER A 184 16.81 25.25 -38.16
N GLU A 185 16.30 26.42 -38.51
CA GLU A 185 16.62 27.16 -39.74
C GLU A 185 17.68 28.27 -39.48
N GLY A 186 18.13 28.43 -38.24
CA GLY A 186 19.15 29.42 -37.85
C GLY A 186 18.59 30.80 -37.52
N ASN A 187 17.27 30.98 -37.50
CA ASN A 187 16.64 32.26 -37.17
C ASN A 187 16.50 32.42 -35.65
N GLN A 188 16.74 33.64 -35.14
CA GLN A 188 16.47 33.96 -33.74
C GLN A 188 14.97 34.19 -33.53
N GLN A 189 14.37 33.37 -32.67
CA GLN A 189 12.98 33.43 -32.26
C GLN A 189 12.89 33.67 -30.76
N TRP A 190 11.74 34.14 -30.25
CA TRP A 190 11.52 34.32 -28.83
C TRP A 190 10.64 33.21 -28.27
N GLN A 191 11.10 32.55 -27.21
CA GLN A 191 10.33 31.52 -26.50
C GLN A 191 9.83 32.07 -25.16
N GLN A 192 8.54 31.83 -24.88
CA GLN A 192 7.93 32.12 -23.59
C GLN A 192 8.28 31.04 -22.58
N ASN A 193 8.95 31.43 -21.50
CA ASN A 193 9.22 30.59 -20.35
C ASN A 193 8.33 31.00 -19.19
N SER A 194 7.82 30.03 -18.43
CA SER A 194 7.04 30.30 -17.22
C SER A 194 7.80 29.87 -15.98
N TYR A 195 7.71 30.67 -14.92
CA TYR A 195 8.35 30.43 -13.64
C TYR A 195 7.37 30.69 -12.49
N SER A 196 7.66 30.10 -11.33
CA SER A 196 6.92 30.41 -10.11
C SER A 196 7.51 31.65 -9.46
N HIS A 197 6.66 32.57 -9.06
CA HIS A 197 7.05 33.72 -8.24
C HIS A 197 7.63 33.32 -6.86
N TYR A 198 7.47 32.06 -6.47
CA TYR A 198 7.96 31.47 -5.21
C TYR A 198 8.92 30.29 -5.46
N GLU A 199 9.56 30.24 -6.62
CA GLU A 199 10.64 29.28 -6.91
C GLU A 199 11.77 29.45 -5.88
N GLY A 200 12.31 28.33 -5.37
CA GLY A 200 13.32 28.37 -4.31
C GLY A 200 12.78 28.64 -2.90
N SER A 201 11.49 28.93 -2.72
CA SER A 201 10.86 28.99 -1.39
C SER A 201 10.80 27.62 -0.70
N LEU A 202 10.73 27.59 0.63
CA LEU A 202 10.86 26.34 1.41
C LEU A 202 9.73 25.33 1.18
N PHE A 203 8.49 25.79 0.97
CA PHE A 203 7.30 24.93 0.88
C PHE A 203 6.76 24.75 -0.54
N GLY A 204 7.55 25.16 -1.55
CA GLY A 204 7.19 25.10 -2.96
C GLY A 204 6.01 26.01 -3.33
N THR A 205 5.42 25.75 -4.48
CA THR A 205 4.26 26.50 -5.01
C THR A 205 3.13 25.53 -5.34
N PRO A 206 1.86 25.95 -5.30
CA PRO A 206 0.74 25.16 -5.81
C PRO A 206 0.99 24.68 -7.23
N GLY A 207 0.58 23.45 -7.54
CA GLY A 207 0.73 22.89 -8.89
C GLY A 207 -0.11 23.64 -9.93
N LYS A 208 0.35 23.59 -11.18
CA LYS A 208 -0.44 23.99 -12.35
C LYS A 208 -1.37 22.86 -12.80
N GLY A 209 -2.47 23.24 -13.43
CA GLY A 209 -3.41 22.32 -14.06
C GLY A 209 -4.68 22.14 -13.22
N LYS A 210 -5.81 22.16 -13.93
CA LYS A 210 -7.13 21.86 -13.36
C LYS A 210 -7.41 20.37 -13.47
N SER A 211 -7.99 19.77 -12.43
CA SER A 211 -8.55 18.42 -12.52
C SER A 211 -9.92 18.38 -11.85
N GLY A 212 -10.85 17.68 -12.47
CA GLY A 212 -12.18 17.47 -11.94
C GLY A 212 -12.59 16.04 -12.26
N ALA A 213 -12.45 15.13 -11.31
CA ALA A 213 -12.59 13.70 -11.57
C ALA A 213 -13.80 13.12 -10.83
N LEU A 214 -14.65 12.39 -11.57
CA LEU A 214 -15.61 11.46 -11.00
C LEU A 214 -15.00 10.07 -10.96
N THR A 215 -14.60 9.65 -9.77
CA THR A 215 -14.24 8.27 -9.46
C THR A 215 -15.49 7.44 -9.22
N PHE A 216 -15.49 6.21 -9.72
CA PHE A 216 -16.55 5.25 -9.47
C PHE A 216 -15.93 3.90 -9.12
N SER A 217 -16.55 3.19 -8.19
CA SER A 217 -16.19 1.83 -7.85
C SER A 217 -17.42 1.00 -7.51
N LEU A 218 -17.40 -0.26 -7.92
CA LEU A 218 -18.41 -1.25 -7.61
C LEU A 218 -17.74 -2.44 -6.95
N ALA A 219 -17.83 -2.54 -5.63
CA ALA A 219 -17.32 -3.68 -4.88
C ALA A 219 -18.43 -4.70 -4.63
N ASN A 220 -18.12 -5.97 -4.83
CA ASN A 220 -19.02 -7.09 -4.67
C ASN A 220 -18.40 -8.11 -3.71
N ASN A 221 -19.19 -8.61 -2.77
CA ASN A 221 -18.82 -9.72 -1.90
C ASN A 221 -19.88 -10.80 -2.00
N VAL A 222 -19.47 -12.05 -2.16
CA VAL A 222 -20.38 -13.19 -2.32
C VAL A 222 -20.06 -14.25 -1.29
N GLU A 223 -21.04 -14.55 -0.45
CA GLU A 223 -20.97 -15.57 0.59
C GLU A 223 -22.05 -16.63 0.38
N MET A 224 -21.78 -17.83 0.84
CA MET A 224 -22.69 -18.96 0.74
C MET A 224 -22.88 -19.61 2.11
N LYS A 225 -24.14 -19.83 2.47
CA LYS A 225 -24.52 -20.56 3.67
C LYS A 225 -24.79 -22.01 3.29
N ILE A 226 -23.99 -22.93 3.84
CA ILE A 226 -24.09 -24.37 3.59
C ILE A 226 -24.50 -25.12 4.86
N ARG A 227 -25.14 -26.27 4.71
CA ARG A 227 -25.40 -27.18 5.84
C ARG A 227 -24.09 -27.72 6.41
N ASN A 228 -24.03 -27.85 7.72
CA ASN A 228 -22.85 -28.34 8.43
C ASN A 228 -22.96 -29.85 8.66
N ASP A 229 -22.46 -30.64 7.70
CA ASP A 229 -22.49 -32.11 7.76
C ASP A 229 -21.70 -32.71 8.96
N LYS A 230 -20.99 -31.89 9.73
CA LYS A 230 -20.17 -32.31 10.89
C LYS A 230 -20.80 -32.01 12.25
N ASP A 231 -21.95 -31.35 12.27
CA ASP A 231 -22.63 -31.07 13.52
C ASP A 231 -23.65 -32.16 13.82
N THR A 232 -23.29 -33.07 14.71
CA THR A 232 -24.16 -34.13 15.24
C THR A 232 -25.07 -33.63 16.37
N THR A 233 -24.84 -32.40 16.88
CA THR A 233 -25.58 -31.82 18.03
C THR A 233 -26.71 -30.88 17.62
N GLY A 234 -26.77 -30.48 16.35
CA GLY A 234 -27.79 -29.56 15.81
C GLY A 234 -27.68 -28.10 16.26
N LYS A 235 -26.62 -27.72 17.00
CA LYS A 235 -26.42 -26.37 17.56
C LYS A 235 -25.88 -25.37 16.52
N GLN A 236 -25.16 -25.83 15.49
CA GLN A 236 -24.65 -25.06 14.36
C GLN A 236 -24.94 -25.77 13.02
N PRO A 237 -26.22 -25.85 12.62
CA PRO A 237 -26.65 -26.61 11.45
C PRO A 237 -26.17 -26.01 10.12
N PHE A 238 -25.66 -24.78 10.13
CA PHE A 238 -25.16 -24.11 8.94
C PHE A 238 -23.81 -23.45 9.18
N LYS A 239 -22.98 -23.45 8.13
CA LYS A 239 -21.70 -22.76 8.06
C LYS A 239 -21.71 -21.76 6.92
N VAL A 240 -21.23 -20.54 7.16
CA VAL A 240 -21.04 -19.52 6.12
C VAL A 240 -19.63 -19.61 5.57
N ILE A 241 -19.50 -19.64 4.25
CA ILE A 241 -18.23 -19.63 3.53
C ILE A 241 -18.23 -18.48 2.53
N SER A 242 -17.12 -17.75 2.47
CA SER A 242 -16.93 -16.71 1.45
C SER A 242 -16.49 -17.38 0.14
N ILE A 243 -17.16 -17.05 -0.96
CA ILE A 243 -16.79 -17.49 -2.31
C ILE A 243 -15.89 -16.42 -2.94
N ILE A 244 -16.36 -15.17 -2.92
CA ILE A 244 -15.65 -13.99 -3.40
C ILE A 244 -15.57 -13.01 -2.25
N ASP A 245 -14.39 -12.88 -1.65
CA ASP A 245 -14.14 -11.92 -0.58
C ASP A 245 -14.31 -10.49 -1.09
N ASN A 246 -13.80 -10.22 -2.29
CA ASN A 246 -13.94 -8.93 -2.95
C ASN A 246 -13.85 -9.09 -4.46
N PHE A 247 -14.82 -8.59 -5.21
CA PHE A 247 -14.72 -8.32 -6.63
C PHE A 247 -15.00 -6.82 -6.81
N SER A 248 -13.98 -6.03 -7.09
CA SER A 248 -14.09 -4.59 -7.28
C SER A 248 -13.76 -4.20 -8.71
N LEU A 249 -14.66 -3.41 -9.31
CA LEU A 249 -14.39 -2.64 -10.52
C LEU A 249 -14.21 -1.20 -10.12
N SER A 250 -13.21 -0.50 -10.66
CA SER A 250 -12.98 0.91 -10.39
C SER A 250 -12.45 1.65 -11.60
N GLY A 251 -12.87 2.89 -11.76
CA GLY A 251 -12.37 3.79 -12.79
C GLY A 251 -12.63 5.24 -12.41
N SER A 252 -12.23 6.15 -13.28
CA SER A 252 -12.42 7.58 -13.08
C SER A 252 -12.67 8.29 -14.40
N TYR A 253 -13.43 9.38 -14.37
CA TYR A 253 -13.64 10.24 -15.51
C TYR A 253 -13.23 11.67 -15.15
N ASN A 254 -12.16 12.18 -15.75
CA ASN A 254 -11.66 13.53 -15.57
C ASN A 254 -12.31 14.49 -16.58
N PHE A 255 -13.30 15.26 -16.11
CA PHE A 255 -14.01 16.24 -16.93
C PHE A 255 -13.12 17.36 -17.46
N MET A 256 -12.00 17.63 -16.76
CA MET A 256 -11.11 18.75 -17.04
C MET A 256 -9.90 18.39 -17.91
N ALA A 257 -9.71 17.11 -18.25
CA ALA A 257 -8.64 16.69 -19.15
C ALA A 257 -8.95 17.06 -20.61
N ASP A 258 -7.94 17.49 -21.37
CA ASP A 258 -8.10 17.85 -22.79
C ASP A 258 -8.35 16.63 -23.68
N SER A 259 -7.81 15.47 -23.30
CA SER A 259 -8.00 14.19 -23.99
C SER A 259 -8.00 13.03 -22.99
N MET A 260 -8.50 11.87 -23.43
CA MET A 260 -8.51 10.62 -22.65
C MET A 260 -9.17 10.77 -21.27
N LYS A 261 -10.37 11.35 -21.25
CA LYS A 261 -11.09 11.71 -20.01
C LYS A 261 -11.44 10.51 -19.11
N LEU A 262 -11.83 9.37 -19.68
CA LEU A 262 -12.09 8.13 -18.95
C LEU A 262 -10.78 7.39 -18.69
N SER A 263 -10.46 7.05 -17.45
CA SER A 263 -9.30 6.20 -17.14
C SER A 263 -9.56 4.75 -17.54
N PRO A 264 -8.51 3.93 -17.70
CA PRO A 264 -8.66 2.50 -17.67
C PRO A 264 -9.45 2.03 -16.45
N ILE A 265 -10.20 0.94 -16.62
CA ILE A 265 -10.97 0.30 -15.57
C ILE A 265 -10.12 -0.80 -14.94
N ASP A 266 -9.87 -0.65 -13.65
CA ASP A 266 -9.18 -1.64 -12.85
C ASP A 266 -10.20 -2.61 -12.26
N MET A 267 -9.89 -3.90 -12.33
CA MET A 267 -10.70 -4.98 -11.79
C MET A 267 -9.84 -5.80 -10.84
N ASN A 268 -10.23 -5.87 -9.58
CA ASN A 268 -9.54 -6.62 -8.54
C ASN A 268 -10.47 -7.69 -7.98
N VAL A 269 -9.99 -8.93 -7.92
CA VAL A 269 -10.72 -10.08 -7.40
C VAL A 269 -9.88 -10.74 -6.32
N ARG A 270 -10.45 -10.88 -5.13
CA ARG A 270 -9.94 -11.66 -4.02
C ARG A 270 -10.89 -12.79 -3.76
N ILE A 271 -10.40 -14.02 -3.85
CA ILE A 271 -11.16 -15.22 -3.50
C ILE A 271 -10.45 -15.93 -2.35
N LYS A 272 -11.23 -16.31 -1.35
CA LYS A 272 -10.74 -17.10 -0.22
C LYS A 272 -10.79 -18.57 -0.61
N LEU A 273 -9.62 -19.19 -0.69
CA LEU A 273 -9.50 -20.63 -0.90
C LEU A 273 -9.71 -21.35 0.44
N TRP A 274 -9.53 -22.67 0.46
CA TRP A 274 -9.65 -23.45 1.71
C TRP A 274 -8.75 -22.84 2.81
N LYS A 275 -9.26 -22.78 4.05
CA LYS A 275 -8.59 -22.16 5.21
C LYS A 275 -8.44 -20.62 5.06
N ASN A 276 -7.26 -20.07 5.37
CA ASN A 276 -6.96 -18.64 5.39
C ASN A 276 -6.11 -18.21 4.17
N TYR A 277 -6.09 -18.98 3.09
CA TYR A 277 -5.39 -18.62 1.86
C TYR A 277 -6.29 -17.75 0.98
N THR A 278 -5.73 -16.70 0.39
CA THR A 278 -6.46 -15.78 -0.48
C THR A 278 -5.77 -15.68 -1.83
N LEU A 279 -6.48 -15.94 -2.91
CA LEU A 279 -5.98 -15.69 -4.27
C LEU A 279 -6.34 -14.25 -4.64
N ASN A 280 -5.37 -13.46 -5.09
CA ASN A 280 -5.60 -12.12 -5.60
C ASN A 280 -5.34 -12.09 -7.10
N PHE A 281 -6.30 -11.54 -7.83
CA PHE A 281 -6.27 -11.33 -9.27
C PHE A 281 -6.51 -9.84 -9.51
N SER A 282 -5.64 -9.17 -10.23
CA SER A 282 -5.85 -7.79 -10.69
C SER A 282 -5.72 -7.75 -12.20
N THR A 283 -6.62 -7.03 -12.87
CA THR A 283 -6.59 -6.82 -14.32
C THR A 283 -6.98 -5.40 -14.65
N ARG A 284 -6.52 -4.91 -15.80
CA ARG A 284 -6.76 -3.55 -16.26
C ARG A 284 -7.35 -3.55 -17.66
N TRP A 285 -8.38 -2.75 -17.86
CA TRP A 285 -9.11 -2.62 -19.12
C TRP A 285 -9.02 -1.20 -19.64
N ASP A 286 -8.43 -1.04 -20.82
CA ASP A 286 -8.14 0.24 -21.43
C ASP A 286 -9.20 0.60 -22.49
N PRO A 287 -9.89 1.74 -22.36
CA PRO A 287 -11.01 2.07 -23.22
C PRO A 287 -10.59 2.68 -24.58
N TYR A 288 -9.31 2.99 -24.80
CA TYR A 288 -8.84 3.71 -25.99
C TYR A 288 -8.15 2.84 -27.03
N LEU A 289 -8.08 3.37 -28.26
CA LEU A 289 -7.38 2.78 -29.39
C LEU A 289 -5.93 3.25 -29.48
N TYR A 290 -5.12 2.49 -30.21
CA TYR A 290 -3.84 2.95 -30.74
C TYR A 290 -3.97 3.28 -32.22
N GLU A 291 -3.29 4.34 -32.63
CA GLU A 291 -3.05 4.67 -34.04
C GLU A 291 -1.56 4.95 -34.23
N LEU A 292 -1.08 4.89 -35.48
CA LEU A 292 0.29 5.27 -35.78
C LEU A 292 0.37 6.80 -35.95
N ASN A 293 1.35 7.43 -35.31
CA ASN A 293 1.68 8.82 -35.57
C ASN A 293 2.36 8.97 -36.95
N ALA A 294 2.69 10.20 -37.35
CA ALA A 294 3.35 10.47 -38.63
C ALA A 294 4.73 9.77 -38.79
N ALA A 295 5.37 9.39 -37.69
CA ALA A 295 6.63 8.63 -37.66
C ALA A 295 6.41 7.10 -37.64
N GLY A 296 5.16 6.63 -37.80
CA GLY A 296 4.81 5.21 -37.77
C GLY A 296 4.81 4.59 -36.36
N GLN A 297 4.88 5.40 -35.30
CA GLN A 297 4.92 4.92 -33.92
C GLN A 297 3.51 4.81 -33.33
N PRO A 298 3.19 3.72 -32.62
CA PRO A 298 1.89 3.56 -31.99
C PRO A 298 1.69 4.55 -30.84
N VAL A 299 0.62 5.32 -30.88
CA VAL A 299 0.23 6.28 -29.87
C VAL A 299 -1.22 6.06 -29.45
N HIS A 300 -1.50 6.28 -28.17
CA HIS A 300 -2.87 6.33 -27.67
C HIS A 300 -3.61 7.49 -28.32
N VAL A 301 -4.82 7.22 -28.81
CA VAL A 301 -5.70 8.25 -29.36
C VAL A 301 -6.98 8.35 -28.56
N ASN A 302 -7.54 9.56 -28.49
CA ASN A 302 -8.78 9.84 -27.76
C ASN A 302 -10.03 9.33 -28.51
N LYS A 303 -10.04 8.05 -28.88
CA LYS A 303 -11.13 7.35 -29.55
C LYS A 303 -11.49 6.12 -28.74
N TYR A 304 -12.75 6.05 -28.31
CA TYR A 304 -13.23 4.90 -27.55
C TYR A 304 -13.30 3.65 -28.44
N ARG A 305 -12.78 2.53 -27.94
CA ARG A 305 -12.83 1.21 -28.60
C ARG A 305 -14.25 0.76 -28.88
N VAL A 306 -15.16 0.99 -27.93
CA VAL A 306 -16.56 0.58 -28.02
C VAL A 306 -17.29 1.24 -29.20
N ASN A 307 -16.90 2.47 -29.57
CA ASN A 307 -17.44 3.17 -30.73
C ASN A 307 -16.96 2.59 -32.06
N HIS A 308 -15.96 1.69 -32.03
CA HIS A 308 -15.40 0.99 -33.18
C HIS A 308 -15.66 -0.52 -33.10
N GLY A 309 -16.72 -0.94 -32.39
CA GLY A 309 -17.12 -2.36 -32.28
C GLY A 309 -16.17 -3.23 -31.46
N LYS A 310 -15.18 -2.64 -30.77
CA LYS A 310 -14.22 -3.37 -29.92
C LYS A 310 -14.56 -3.17 -28.45
N PHE A 311 -14.50 -4.24 -27.65
CA PHE A 311 -14.55 -4.09 -26.19
C PHE A 311 -13.30 -3.39 -25.65
N PHE A 312 -13.29 -2.98 -24.38
CA PHE A 312 -12.10 -2.42 -23.74
C PHE A 312 -10.93 -3.39 -23.88
N ARG A 313 -9.75 -2.86 -24.13
CA ARG A 313 -8.55 -3.66 -24.33
C ARG A 313 -8.11 -4.21 -22.98
N TRP A 314 -7.93 -5.51 -22.90
CA TRP A 314 -7.27 -6.08 -21.74
C TRP A 314 -5.77 -5.72 -21.77
N SER A 315 -5.33 -4.94 -20.78
CA SER A 315 -3.96 -4.43 -20.69
C SER A 315 -3.01 -5.34 -19.92
N GLY A 316 -3.55 -6.37 -19.30
CA GLY A 316 -2.79 -7.37 -18.56
C GLY A 316 -3.47 -7.77 -17.25
N THR A 317 -3.00 -8.89 -16.69
CA THR A 317 -3.47 -9.45 -15.43
C THR A 317 -2.28 -9.79 -14.56
N SER A 318 -2.37 -9.53 -13.26
CA SER A 318 -1.46 -10.07 -12.25
C SER A 318 -2.20 -10.99 -11.30
N ILE A 319 -1.64 -12.18 -11.08
CA ILE A 319 -2.12 -13.19 -10.16
C ILE A 319 -1.06 -13.36 -9.08
N SER A 320 -1.41 -13.02 -7.84
CA SER A 320 -0.53 -13.20 -6.70
C SER A 320 -1.06 -14.31 -5.82
N ILE A 321 -0.28 -15.40 -5.74
CA ILE A 321 -0.51 -16.48 -4.78
C ILE A 321 0.31 -16.13 -3.53
N PRO A 322 -0.35 -15.86 -2.38
CA PRO A 322 0.34 -15.49 -1.16
C PRO A 322 1.23 -16.65 -0.69
N ALA A 323 2.22 -16.28 0.12
CA ALA A 323 3.24 -17.22 0.53
C ALA A 323 2.62 -18.46 1.22
N LEU A 324 2.83 -19.64 0.64
CA LEU A 324 2.46 -20.89 1.26
C LEU A 324 3.51 -21.22 2.33
N THR A 325 3.28 -20.77 3.57
CA THR A 325 4.15 -21.12 4.70
C THR A 325 3.82 -22.53 5.19
N ILE A 326 4.80 -23.41 5.22
CA ILE A 326 4.80 -24.73 5.83
C ILE A 326 5.71 -24.66 7.06
N ASP A 327 5.25 -25.21 8.18
CA ASP A 327 5.96 -25.23 9.46
C ASP A 327 5.71 -26.58 10.18
N ASN A 328 6.42 -26.81 11.30
CA ASN A 328 6.29 -28.02 12.11
C ASN A 328 4.82 -28.32 12.48
N ASN A 329 4.03 -27.30 12.83
CA ASN A 329 2.66 -27.47 13.28
C ASN A 329 1.72 -27.89 12.15
N LYS A 330 1.91 -27.34 10.94
CA LYS A 330 1.09 -27.70 9.76
C LYS A 330 1.37 -29.12 9.30
N ILE A 331 2.63 -29.55 9.31
CA ILE A 331 3.03 -30.93 9.00
C ILE A 331 2.49 -31.90 10.04
N LYS A 332 2.71 -31.62 11.34
CA LYS A 332 2.15 -32.46 12.42
C LYS A 332 0.64 -32.63 12.26
N LYS A 333 -0.10 -31.56 11.91
CA LYS A 333 -1.54 -31.61 11.62
C LYS A 333 -1.93 -32.37 10.35
N TRP A 334 -1.08 -32.38 9.32
CA TRP A 334 -1.34 -33.14 8.08
C TRP A 334 -1.15 -34.64 8.31
N PHE A 335 -0.08 -35.04 9.00
CA PHE A 335 0.22 -36.45 9.26
C PHE A 335 -0.58 -37.05 10.44
N SER A 336 -0.93 -36.25 11.46
CA SER A 336 -1.82 -36.71 12.56
C SER A 336 -3.30 -36.83 12.16
N ARG A 337 -3.69 -36.33 10.98
CA ARG A 337 -5.07 -36.45 10.49
C ARG A 337 -5.43 -37.89 10.09
N ASP A 338 -4.45 -38.66 9.65
CA ASP A 338 -4.66 -40.07 9.29
C ASP A 338 -4.69 -40.97 10.54
N GLU A 339 -3.91 -40.62 11.59
CA GLU A 339 -4.01 -41.31 12.89
C GLU A 339 -5.30 -40.96 13.64
N LYS A 340 -5.75 -39.70 13.62
CA LYS A 340 -7.04 -39.33 14.25
C LYS A 340 -8.23 -39.97 13.55
N LYS A 341 -8.24 -40.08 12.22
CA LYS A 341 -9.30 -40.84 11.51
C LYS A 341 -9.28 -42.34 11.84
N ARG A 342 -8.12 -42.92 12.13
CA ARG A 342 -8.01 -44.31 12.60
C ARG A 342 -8.37 -44.49 14.08
N LYS A 343 -8.10 -43.50 14.94
CA LYS A 343 -8.43 -43.52 16.38
C LYS A 343 -9.87 -43.11 16.68
N GLU A 344 -10.47 -42.19 15.93
CA GLU A 344 -11.89 -41.79 16.04
C GLU A 344 -12.85 -42.92 15.60
N ALA A 345 -12.38 -43.91 14.81
CA ALA A 345 -13.14 -45.11 14.48
C ALA A 345 -13.00 -46.25 15.51
N ALA A 346 -12.03 -46.15 16.45
CA ALA A 346 -11.73 -47.17 17.46
C ALA A 346 -12.01 -46.71 18.91
N ALA A 347 -12.30 -45.43 19.12
CA ALA A 347 -12.69 -44.85 20.41
C ALA A 347 -14.08 -44.21 20.28
N ALA A 348 -15.09 -45.05 20.03
CA ALA A 348 -16.49 -44.71 20.27
C ALA A 348 -16.86 -45.21 21.66
N GLU A 349 -16.27 -44.63 22.70
CA GLU A 349 -16.77 -44.63 24.08
C GLU A 349 -15.81 -43.81 24.94
N THR A 350 -16.37 -42.85 25.69
CA THR A 350 -15.74 -41.90 26.62
C THR A 350 -15.10 -40.63 26.02
N ASP A 351 -15.94 -39.73 25.51
CA ASP A 351 -15.65 -38.29 25.50
C ASP A 351 -16.17 -37.70 26.83
N GLU A 352 -15.26 -37.34 27.73
CA GLU A 352 -15.57 -36.45 28.86
C GLU A 352 -15.75 -35.02 28.34
N ASP A 353 -17.02 -34.60 28.30
CA ASP A 353 -17.44 -33.24 27.99
C ASP A 353 -16.85 -32.22 28.99
N ASN A 354 -16.51 -31.03 28.46
CA ASN A 354 -16.23 -29.85 29.28
C ASN A 354 -17.49 -29.51 30.10
N PHE A 355 -17.45 -29.83 31.39
CA PHE A 355 -18.51 -29.52 32.35
C PHE A 355 -18.65 -27.99 32.51
N TYR A 356 -19.83 -27.47 32.16
CA TYR A 356 -20.27 -26.13 32.54
C TYR A 356 -21.06 -26.29 33.84
N ASP A 357 -20.50 -25.82 34.96
CA ASP A 357 -21.17 -25.81 36.25
C ASP A 357 -21.90 -24.45 36.46
N PRO A 358 -23.24 -24.42 36.42
CA PRO A 358 -24.02 -23.19 36.56
C PRO A 358 -24.00 -22.62 37.99
N ASP A 359 -23.61 -23.39 39.00
CA ASP A 359 -23.71 -23.01 40.43
C ASP A 359 -22.41 -22.39 41.00
N SER A 360 -21.35 -22.35 40.20
CA SER A 360 -20.02 -21.90 40.65
C SER A 360 -19.87 -20.37 40.78
N GLY A 361 -20.88 -19.57 40.43
CA GLY A 361 -20.86 -18.10 40.54
C GLY A 361 -19.82 -17.37 39.67
N LEU A 362 -19.09 -18.09 38.80
CA LEU A 362 -18.05 -17.56 37.92
C LEU A 362 -18.57 -17.38 36.49
N SER A 363 -18.05 -16.37 35.77
CA SER A 363 -18.44 -16.17 34.37
C SER A 363 -17.92 -17.30 33.47
N PRO A 364 -18.61 -17.61 32.35
CA PRO A 364 -18.14 -18.62 31.39
C PRO A 364 -16.73 -18.35 30.84
N MET A 365 -16.29 -17.10 30.86
CA MET A 365 -14.94 -16.70 30.43
C MET A 365 -13.87 -17.03 31.49
N GLU A 366 -14.21 -16.96 32.78
CA GLU A 366 -13.30 -17.28 33.88
C GLU A 366 -13.11 -18.78 34.06
N GLN A 367 -14.18 -19.57 33.95
CA GLN A 367 -14.08 -21.04 33.95
C GLN A 367 -13.26 -21.54 32.75
N ASN A 368 -13.47 -20.95 31.58
CA ASN A 368 -12.72 -21.30 30.37
C ASN A 368 -11.24 -20.85 30.48
N ASN A 369 -10.96 -19.75 31.19
CA ASN A 369 -9.59 -19.36 31.50
C ASN A 369 -8.91 -20.33 32.49
N GLN A 370 -9.60 -20.81 33.52
CA GLN A 370 -9.05 -21.83 34.43
C GLN A 370 -8.83 -23.19 33.75
N ALA A 371 -9.77 -23.63 32.90
CA ALA A 371 -9.61 -24.83 32.08
C ALA A 371 -8.45 -24.68 31.08
N ASN A 372 -8.28 -23.50 30.48
CA ASN A 372 -7.14 -23.20 29.61
C ASN A 372 -5.83 -23.07 30.37
N LEU A 373 -5.82 -22.60 31.62
CA LEU A 373 -4.64 -22.56 32.50
C LEU A 373 -4.20 -23.97 32.89
N LYS A 374 -5.13 -24.85 33.30
CA LYS A 374 -4.85 -26.28 33.55
C LYS A 374 -4.36 -27.00 32.28
N ASN A 375 -4.92 -26.69 31.11
CA ASN A 375 -4.44 -27.20 29.83
C ASN A 375 -3.09 -26.60 29.39
N LYS A 376 -2.74 -25.38 29.85
CA LYS A 376 -1.42 -24.76 29.62
C LYS A 376 -0.34 -25.42 30.48
N GLU A 377 -0.69 -25.83 31.70
CA GLU A 377 0.20 -26.59 32.60
C GLU A 377 0.47 -28.01 32.08
N LYS A 378 -0.55 -28.71 31.54
CA LYS A 378 -0.35 -30.03 30.90
C LYS A 378 0.50 -29.97 29.61
N ARG A 379 0.56 -28.83 28.90
CA ARG A 379 1.35 -28.66 27.66
C ARG A 379 2.82 -28.27 27.88
N LYS A 380 3.25 -28.03 29.13
CA LYS A 380 4.65 -27.68 29.44
C LYS A 380 5.56 -28.88 29.72
N LYS A 381 5.03 -30.10 29.81
CA LYS A 381 5.88 -31.31 29.80
C LYS A 381 6.21 -31.63 28.34
N GLN A 382 7.45 -31.38 27.95
CA GLN A 382 8.00 -31.97 26.74
C GLN A 382 7.83 -33.49 26.87
N GLU A 383 7.08 -34.08 25.93
CA GLU A 383 6.91 -35.54 25.86
C GLU A 383 8.30 -36.14 25.60
N ALA A 384 8.88 -36.70 26.65
CA ALA A 384 9.99 -37.62 26.50
C ALA A 384 9.45 -38.89 25.83
N ASP A 385 10.19 -39.44 24.88
CA ASP A 385 9.87 -40.77 24.37
C ASP A 385 10.03 -41.83 25.48
N ASP A 386 9.63 -43.08 25.20
CA ASP A 386 9.65 -44.20 26.17
C ASP A 386 11.05 -44.47 26.77
N GLU A 387 12.10 -43.86 26.21
CA GLU A 387 13.50 -43.94 26.65
C GLU A 387 13.97 -42.69 27.43
N GLY A 388 13.10 -41.71 27.69
CA GLY A 388 13.40 -40.53 28.52
C GLY A 388 14.06 -39.36 27.78
N TYR A 389 14.15 -39.39 26.44
CA TYR A 389 14.71 -38.29 25.66
C TYR A 389 13.64 -37.26 25.32
N VAL A 390 13.89 -36.01 25.72
CA VAL A 390 13.12 -34.85 25.26
C VAL A 390 13.33 -34.70 23.75
N ARG A 391 12.27 -34.90 22.95
CA ARG A 391 12.31 -34.59 21.52
C ARG A 391 12.44 -33.08 21.32
N ALA A 392 13.65 -32.63 20.99
CA ALA A 392 13.90 -31.25 20.62
C ALA A 392 13.20 -30.93 19.28
N GLU A 393 12.04 -30.28 19.33
CA GLU A 393 11.39 -29.76 18.12
C GLU A 393 12.19 -28.55 17.60
N ILE A 394 12.90 -28.71 16.49
CA ILE A 394 13.60 -27.60 15.81
C ILE A 394 12.57 -26.80 15.02
N PRO A 395 12.24 -25.54 15.40
CA PRO A 395 11.28 -24.74 14.66
C PRO A 395 11.84 -24.33 13.31
N TRP A 396 11.11 -24.69 12.26
CA TRP A 396 11.39 -24.26 10.90
C TRP A 396 10.12 -23.79 10.20
N SER A 397 10.30 -22.90 9.23
CA SER A 397 9.25 -22.42 8.36
C SER A 397 9.79 -22.24 6.94
N ILE A 398 9.08 -22.77 5.95
CA ILE A 398 9.37 -22.56 4.53
C ILE A 398 8.17 -21.85 3.92
N SER A 399 8.39 -20.75 3.23
CA SER A 399 7.34 -20.02 2.52
C SER A 399 7.69 -19.88 1.05
N VAL A 400 6.73 -20.21 0.19
CA VAL A 400 6.85 -20.06 -1.27
C VAL A 400 5.83 -19.06 -1.74
N ASN A 401 6.27 -17.96 -2.34
CA ASN A 401 5.41 -16.98 -3.00
C ASN A 401 5.59 -17.10 -4.51
N TYR A 402 4.47 -17.03 -5.23
CA TYR A 402 4.48 -17.06 -6.67
C TYR A 402 3.57 -15.97 -7.22
N THR A 403 4.12 -15.18 -8.14
CA THR A 403 3.39 -14.13 -8.85
C THR A 403 3.49 -14.40 -10.34
N LEU A 404 2.33 -14.50 -10.98
CA LEU A 404 2.19 -14.70 -12.42
C LEU A 404 1.54 -13.44 -13.01
N SER A 405 2.22 -12.79 -13.95
CA SER A 405 1.67 -11.63 -14.64
C SER A 405 1.65 -11.85 -16.15
N TYR A 406 0.55 -11.50 -16.79
CA TYR A 406 0.45 -11.41 -18.25
C TYR A 406 0.29 -9.94 -18.59
N LEU A 407 1.29 -9.33 -19.22
CA LEU A 407 1.38 -7.88 -19.40
C LEU A 407 1.86 -7.53 -20.81
N GLN A 408 1.62 -6.29 -21.22
CA GLN A 408 2.10 -5.77 -22.51
C GLN A 408 3.62 -5.84 -22.61
N SER A 409 4.12 -6.37 -23.72
CA SER A 409 5.53 -6.31 -24.10
C SER A 409 5.83 -5.00 -24.82
N ASN A 410 7.10 -4.81 -25.18
CA ASN A 410 7.53 -3.64 -25.97
C ASN A 410 7.34 -3.84 -27.49
N GLU A 411 6.78 -4.98 -27.91
CA GLU A 411 6.54 -5.28 -29.33
C GLU A 411 5.12 -4.91 -29.73
N PHE A 412 4.97 -4.12 -30.80
CA PHE A 412 3.67 -3.73 -31.34
C PHE A 412 3.28 -4.62 -32.54
N ASP A 413 2.06 -5.15 -32.53
CA ASP A 413 1.43 -5.86 -33.64
C ASP A 413 0.68 -4.83 -34.49
N TYR A 414 1.24 -4.48 -35.65
CA TYR A 414 0.71 -3.46 -36.55
C TYR A 414 -0.58 -3.89 -37.27
N ASP A 415 -0.84 -5.18 -37.39
CA ASP A 415 -2.08 -5.68 -38.02
C ASP A 415 -3.26 -5.55 -37.05
N LYS A 416 -3.03 -5.87 -35.76
CA LYS A 416 -4.05 -5.77 -34.72
C LYS A 416 -4.15 -4.38 -34.10
N MET A 417 -3.14 -3.54 -34.32
CA MET A 417 -2.95 -2.24 -33.69
C MET A 417 -2.90 -2.35 -32.16
N GLU A 418 -2.15 -3.33 -31.65
CA GLU A 418 -2.02 -3.61 -30.22
C GLU A 418 -0.62 -4.12 -29.85
N TYR A 419 -0.16 -3.83 -28.62
CA TYR A 419 1.05 -4.47 -28.09
C TYR A 419 0.85 -5.97 -27.88
N LYS A 420 1.86 -6.76 -28.24
CA LYS A 420 1.90 -8.17 -27.90
C LYS A 420 1.95 -8.33 -26.38
N MET A 421 1.44 -9.46 -25.90
CA MET A 421 1.43 -9.77 -24.47
C MET A 421 2.51 -10.79 -24.14
N LYS A 422 3.09 -10.68 -22.95
CA LYS A 422 4.09 -11.61 -22.43
C LYS A 422 3.77 -12.08 -21.02
N TRP A 423 4.16 -13.31 -20.72
CA TRP A 423 4.11 -13.87 -19.38
C TRP A 423 5.38 -13.52 -18.60
N VAL A 424 5.21 -12.98 -17.41
CA VAL A 424 6.26 -12.71 -16.44
C VAL A 424 5.96 -13.52 -15.19
N ASN A 425 6.93 -14.34 -14.79
CA ASN A 425 6.80 -15.26 -13.67
C ASN A 425 7.83 -14.88 -12.62
N ASN A 426 7.41 -14.74 -11.37
CA ASN A 426 8.31 -14.54 -10.26
C ASN A 426 8.02 -15.60 -9.18
N LEU A 427 9.00 -16.43 -8.90
CA LEU A 427 8.96 -17.39 -7.81
C LEU A 427 9.96 -16.96 -6.76
N SER A 428 9.47 -16.70 -5.55
CA SER A 428 10.31 -16.41 -4.39
C SER A 428 10.12 -17.46 -3.31
N PHE A 429 11.25 -17.82 -2.70
CA PHE A 429 11.36 -18.78 -1.64
C PHE A 429 11.95 -18.08 -0.42
N SER A 430 11.40 -18.34 0.76
CA SER A 430 12.01 -17.91 2.02
C SER A 430 11.93 -19.04 3.04
N GLY A 431 13.06 -19.42 3.62
CA GLY A 431 13.14 -20.40 4.69
C GLY A 431 13.67 -19.75 5.97
N SER A 432 13.22 -20.22 7.12
CA SER A 432 13.86 -19.94 8.40
C SER A 432 13.89 -21.19 9.24
N ILE A 433 15.01 -21.43 9.90
CA ILE A 433 15.20 -22.50 10.87
C ILE A 433 15.89 -21.90 12.08
N SER A 434 15.37 -22.17 13.27
CA SER A 434 16.05 -21.78 14.52
C SER A 434 16.40 -23.04 15.28
N PHE A 435 17.66 -23.17 15.67
CA PHE A 435 18.13 -24.30 16.49
C PHE A 435 18.12 -23.89 17.95
N GLY A 436 17.91 -24.85 18.85
CA GLY A 436 17.81 -24.60 20.31
C GLY A 436 19.04 -23.93 20.94
N SER A 437 20.21 -23.97 20.28
CA SER A 437 21.48 -23.38 20.72
C SER A 437 21.66 -21.89 20.35
N GLY A 438 20.56 -21.14 20.18
CA GLY A 438 20.59 -19.70 19.86
C GLY A 438 20.89 -19.37 18.40
N TRP A 439 20.97 -20.36 17.52
CA TRP A 439 21.17 -20.15 16.09
C TRP A 439 19.85 -19.90 15.37
N ARG A 440 19.89 -18.97 14.41
CA ARG A 440 18.83 -18.74 13.45
C ARG A 440 19.45 -18.59 12.08
N VAL A 441 18.99 -19.41 11.15
CA VAL A 441 19.33 -19.31 9.73
C VAL A 441 18.06 -18.93 9.01
N SER A 442 18.12 -17.87 8.21
CA SER A 442 17.06 -17.51 7.28
C SER A 442 17.63 -17.41 5.87
N THR A 443 16.94 -17.99 4.91
CA THR A 443 17.33 -17.94 3.51
C THR A 443 16.21 -17.30 2.70
N SER A 444 16.58 -16.57 1.67
CA SER A 444 15.64 -16.06 0.66
C SER A 444 16.23 -16.27 -0.72
N ALA A 445 15.47 -16.88 -1.62
CA ALA A 445 15.87 -17.09 -3.00
C ALA A 445 14.78 -16.58 -3.94
N SER A 446 15.17 -16.11 -5.11
CA SER A 446 14.25 -15.75 -6.20
C SER A 446 14.70 -16.38 -7.50
N TYR A 447 13.74 -16.88 -8.28
CA TYR A 447 14.00 -17.50 -9.58
C TYR A 447 13.39 -16.65 -10.69
N ASP A 448 14.21 -16.33 -11.68
CA ASP A 448 13.83 -15.62 -12.89
C ASP A 448 13.63 -16.64 -14.02
N PHE A 449 12.37 -16.76 -14.47
CA PHE A 449 12.00 -17.72 -15.52
C PHE A 449 12.38 -17.26 -16.94
N GLU A 450 12.55 -15.95 -17.16
CA GLU A 450 12.96 -15.40 -18.45
C GLU A 450 14.46 -15.67 -18.66
N ALA A 451 15.27 -15.38 -17.64
CA ALA A 451 16.70 -15.67 -17.63
C ALA A 451 17.03 -17.15 -17.28
N LYS A 452 16.01 -17.96 -16.93
CA LYS A 452 16.11 -19.37 -16.51
C LYS A 452 17.16 -19.62 -15.41
N ARG A 453 17.31 -18.69 -14.46
CA ARG A 453 18.33 -18.75 -13.40
C ARG A 453 17.84 -18.19 -12.07
N LEU A 454 18.53 -18.55 -10.99
CA LEU A 454 18.34 -17.90 -9.69
C LEU A 454 18.84 -16.44 -9.78
N SER A 455 17.97 -15.50 -9.45
CA SER A 455 18.25 -14.06 -9.49
C SER A 455 19.11 -13.62 -8.30
N THR A 456 18.66 -13.91 -7.08
CA THR A 456 19.43 -13.69 -5.86
C THR A 456 19.06 -14.75 -4.84
N MET A 457 20.07 -15.32 -4.20
CA MET A 457 19.90 -16.19 -3.03
C MET A 457 20.72 -15.61 -1.88
N THR A 458 20.08 -15.36 -0.75
CA THR A 458 20.72 -14.81 0.45
C THR A 458 20.54 -15.79 1.59
N PHE A 459 21.59 -16.00 2.35
CA PHE A 459 21.55 -16.65 3.65
C PHE A 459 21.90 -15.62 4.70
N ASN A 460 21.07 -15.49 5.73
CA ASN A 460 21.37 -14.72 6.93
C ASN A 460 21.47 -15.72 8.07
N VAL A 461 22.59 -15.69 8.77
CA VAL A 461 22.90 -16.57 9.89
C VAL A 461 23.15 -15.68 11.09
N SER A 462 22.44 -15.92 12.18
CA SER A 462 22.70 -15.27 13.46
C SER A 462 22.81 -16.29 14.56
N ARG A 463 23.69 -16.04 15.52
CA ARG A 463 23.80 -16.84 16.75
C ARG A 463 23.89 -15.91 17.96
N ASP A 464 23.04 -16.18 18.93
CA ASP A 464 23.17 -15.59 20.26
C ASP A 464 24.16 -16.41 21.11
N LEU A 465 25.17 -15.74 21.66
CA LEU A 465 26.20 -16.29 22.54
C LEU A 465 26.12 -15.64 23.95
N HIS A 466 24.93 -15.18 24.35
CA HIS A 466 24.63 -14.52 25.64
C HIS A 466 25.19 -13.09 25.74
N CYS A 467 26.51 -12.94 25.86
CA CYS A 467 27.16 -11.62 25.93
C CYS A 467 27.62 -11.12 24.56
N TRP A 468 27.70 -12.03 23.59
CA TRP A 468 28.15 -11.77 22.23
C TRP A 468 27.04 -12.12 21.25
N SER A 469 26.97 -11.39 20.15
CA SER A 469 26.12 -11.75 19.01
C SER A 469 26.99 -11.93 17.78
N MET A 470 26.71 -13.01 17.07
CA MET A 470 27.31 -13.29 15.78
C MET A 470 26.22 -13.17 14.72
N SER A 471 26.51 -12.44 13.66
CA SER A 471 25.62 -12.29 12.50
C SER A 471 26.45 -12.29 11.23
N GLY A 472 25.98 -13.00 10.22
CA GLY A 472 26.54 -12.90 8.88
C GLY A 472 25.46 -13.05 7.84
N TYR A 473 25.72 -12.50 6.66
CA TYR A 473 24.94 -12.82 5.49
C TYR A 473 25.85 -13.20 4.33
N PHE A 474 25.36 -14.05 3.44
CA PHE A 474 26.09 -14.51 2.27
C PHE A 474 25.14 -14.65 1.07
N VAL A 475 25.61 -14.17 -0.08
CA VAL A 475 24.91 -14.21 -1.36
C VAL A 475 25.77 -15.05 -2.33
N PRO A 476 25.53 -16.37 -2.43
CA PRO A 476 26.24 -17.22 -3.37
C PRO A 476 25.78 -17.04 -4.81
N PHE A 477 24.53 -16.72 -5.06
CA PHE A 477 24.01 -16.67 -6.44
C PHE A 477 23.42 -15.29 -6.74
N GLY A 478 23.74 -14.77 -7.92
CA GLY A 478 23.26 -13.49 -8.42
C GLY A 478 24.36 -12.65 -9.06
N PRO A 479 24.02 -11.49 -9.64
CA PRO A 479 24.99 -10.60 -10.30
C PRO A 479 26.09 -10.09 -9.35
N TYR A 480 25.77 -9.95 -8.07
CA TYR A 480 26.68 -9.48 -7.02
C TYR A 480 26.80 -10.51 -5.91
N LYS A 481 27.88 -11.28 -5.97
CA LYS A 481 28.25 -12.21 -4.91
C LYS A 481 28.85 -11.42 -3.76
N SER A 482 28.35 -11.63 -2.54
CA SER A 482 28.88 -10.91 -1.38
C SER A 482 28.75 -11.73 -0.10
N TYR A 483 29.61 -11.44 0.87
CA TYR A 483 29.45 -11.94 2.23
C TYR A 483 29.78 -10.85 3.24
N ASN A 484 29.13 -10.92 4.39
CA ASN A 484 29.51 -10.19 5.57
C ASN A 484 29.45 -11.12 6.77
N PHE A 485 30.38 -10.92 7.68
CA PHE A 485 30.43 -11.58 8.96
C PHE A 485 30.78 -10.53 10.02
N ARG A 486 29.99 -10.51 11.09
CA ARG A 486 30.16 -9.64 12.24
C ARG A 486 30.00 -10.45 13.50
N ILE A 487 30.90 -10.26 14.44
CA ILE A 487 30.74 -10.71 15.82
C ILE A 487 31.07 -9.54 16.75
N GLY A 488 30.23 -9.29 17.76
CA GLY A 488 30.42 -8.17 18.68
C GLY A 488 29.72 -8.38 20.01
N VAL A 489 30.10 -7.58 21.00
CA VAL A 489 29.53 -7.60 22.35
C VAL A 489 28.18 -6.87 22.37
N ASN A 490 27.18 -7.42 23.08
CA ASN A 490 25.83 -6.85 23.15
C ASN A 490 25.74 -5.58 24.03
N ALA A 491 26.71 -5.36 24.92
CA ALA A 491 26.75 -4.22 25.84
C ALA A 491 27.05 -2.90 25.11
N SER A 492 26.24 -1.87 25.34
CA SER A 492 26.38 -0.55 24.71
C SER A 492 27.72 0.14 25.00
N MET A 493 28.34 -0.15 26.16
CA MET A 493 29.62 0.42 26.58
C MET A 493 30.84 -0.23 25.91
N LEU A 494 30.68 -1.39 25.26
CA LEU A 494 31.78 -2.18 24.67
C LEU A 494 31.57 -2.42 23.16
N GLN A 495 30.84 -1.53 22.49
CA GLN A 495 30.51 -1.66 21.07
C GLN A 495 31.73 -1.66 20.14
N ASP A 496 32.87 -1.14 20.62
CA ASP A 496 34.15 -1.15 19.90
C ASP A 496 34.81 -2.54 19.88
N LEU A 497 34.42 -3.46 20.78
CA LEU A 497 34.90 -4.84 20.76
C LEU A 497 34.09 -5.67 19.75
N LYS A 498 34.48 -5.54 18.48
CA LYS A 498 33.85 -6.22 17.35
C LYS A 498 34.87 -6.74 16.35
N TYR A 499 34.51 -7.79 15.64
CA TYR A 499 35.20 -8.27 14.46
C TYR A 499 34.24 -8.25 13.27
N ASP A 500 34.60 -7.47 12.25
CA ASP A 500 33.82 -7.27 11.02
C ASP A 500 34.65 -7.71 9.81
N LYS A 501 34.12 -8.61 8.98
CA LYS A 501 34.69 -9.00 7.69
C LYS A 501 33.64 -8.87 6.60
N ARG A 502 33.99 -8.26 5.47
CA ARG A 502 33.10 -8.10 4.31
C ARG A 502 33.83 -8.42 3.01
N SER A 503 33.11 -8.96 2.03
CA SER A 503 33.61 -9.07 0.66
C SER A 503 33.82 -7.67 0.07
N ASP A 504 34.97 -7.46 -0.55
CA ASP A 504 35.29 -6.30 -1.38
C ASP A 504 35.57 -6.83 -2.79
N ASN A 505 34.89 -6.26 -3.81
CA ASN A 505 35.02 -6.68 -5.22
C ASN A 505 36.48 -6.67 -5.72
N SER A 506 37.38 -5.96 -5.05
CA SER A 506 38.80 -5.87 -5.40
C SER A 506 39.73 -6.85 -4.67
N ARG A 507 39.35 -7.41 -3.52
CA ARG A 507 40.28 -8.15 -2.61
C ARG A 507 39.80 -9.52 -2.14
N ASN A 508 38.49 -9.74 -2.09
CA ASN A 508 37.87 -10.99 -1.59
C ASN A 508 36.79 -11.46 -2.57
N ALA A 509 37.17 -11.61 -3.84
CA ALA A 509 36.31 -12.19 -4.86
C ALA A 509 35.97 -13.64 -4.49
N LEU A 510 34.70 -13.98 -4.60
CA LEU A 510 34.21 -15.34 -4.38
C LEU A 510 34.43 -16.16 -5.66
N TRP A 511 35.47 -16.99 -5.66
CA TRP A 511 35.77 -17.97 -6.70
C TRP A 511 35.21 -19.33 -6.30
N TRP A 512 34.41 -19.92 -7.18
CA TRP A 512 34.04 -21.33 -7.13
C TRP A 512 33.90 -21.85 -8.56
#